data_AF-A0A1C2D758-F1
#
_entry.id   AF-A0A1C2D758-F1
#
_cell.length_a   1.000
_cell.length_b   1.000
_cell.length_c   1.000
_cell.angle_alpha   90.00
_cell.angle_beta   90.00
_cell.angle_gamma   90.00
#
_symmetry.space_group_name_H-M   'P 1'
#
loop_
_entity.id
_entity.type
_entity.pdbx_description
1 polymer ?
#
loop_
_entity_poly.entity_id
_entity_poly.type
_entity_poly.pdbx_seq_one_letter_code
_entity_poly.pdbx_strand_id
1 'polypeptide(L)'
;MFGKKKDQDSELSPDIMDFKNALEEVRFTPEVEHDVELIKMFDEAIDKAEKGEAVQTIYARLSYQITQYIQTHHFRAPKPVSEFIHGSTGSVTTGLTSIPVSWNTVH
;
A
#
# COMPACT_ATOMS: atom_id res chain seq x y z
N MET A 1 4.46 43.06 -12.25
CA MET A 1 3.38 42.34 -11.54
C MET A 1 3.59 40.86 -11.83
N PHE A 2 4.14 40.14 -10.86
CA PHE A 2 4.56 38.75 -11.04
C PHE A 2 3.36 37.80 -11.00
N GLY A 3 3.33 36.94 -12.02
CA GLY A 3 2.65 35.66 -12.18
C GLY A 3 1.50 35.33 -11.24
N LYS A 4 0.32 35.18 -11.84
CA LYS A 4 -0.80 34.43 -11.25
C LYS A 4 -0.27 33.13 -10.64
N LYS A 5 -0.44 32.99 -9.31
CA LYS A 5 -0.44 31.69 -8.64
C LYS A 5 -1.56 30.91 -9.32
N LYS A 6 -1.17 29.96 -10.16
CA LYS A 6 -2.08 28.92 -10.63
C LYS A 6 -2.09 27.93 -9.47
N ASP A 7 -3.16 27.97 -8.70
CA ASP A 7 -3.54 26.90 -7.80
C ASP A 7 -3.43 25.60 -8.60
N GLN A 8 -2.36 24.86 -8.29
CA GLN A 8 -2.07 23.58 -8.90
C GLN A 8 -2.88 22.61 -8.07
N ASP A 9 -4.17 22.47 -8.41
CA ASP A 9 -4.88 21.21 -8.25
C ASP A 9 -4.01 20.18 -8.96
N SER A 10 -3.07 19.61 -8.20
CA SER A 10 -2.08 18.68 -8.70
C SER A 10 -2.85 17.38 -8.91
N GLU A 11 -3.48 17.25 -10.08
CA GLU A 11 -4.10 16.01 -10.52
C GLU A 11 -3.06 14.90 -10.32
N LEU A 12 -3.33 14.01 -9.36
CA LEU A 12 -2.49 12.85 -9.11
C LEU A 12 -2.41 12.06 -10.43
N SER A 13 -1.23 11.52 -10.75
CA SER A 13 -1.12 10.69 -11.95
C SER A 13 -2.10 9.51 -11.85
N PRO A 14 -2.65 9.02 -12.98
CA PRO A 14 -3.56 7.87 -12.98
C PRO A 14 -3.02 6.70 -12.15
N ASP A 15 -1.72 6.40 -12.28
CA ASP A 15 -1.05 5.34 -11.52
C ASP A 15 -1.08 5.54 -9.98
N ILE A 16 -0.96 6.79 -9.52
CA ILE A 16 -1.03 7.11 -8.08
C ILE A 16 -2.47 7.00 -7.59
N MET A 17 -3.43 7.41 -8.41
CA MET A 17 -4.86 7.32 -8.08
C MET A 17 -5.31 5.86 -7.99
N ASP A 18 -4.94 5.03 -8.96
CA ASP A 18 -5.23 3.59 -8.95
C ASP A 18 -4.56 2.89 -7.75
N PHE A 19 -3.33 3.27 -7.43
CA PHE A 19 -2.63 2.76 -6.25
C PHE A 19 -3.32 3.16 -4.95
N LYS A 20 -3.74 4.41 -4.82
CA LYS A 20 -4.48 4.91 -3.66
C LYS A 20 -5.81 4.16 -3.50
N ASN A 21 -6.56 3.98 -4.58
CA ASN A 21 -7.82 3.23 -4.55
C ASN A 21 -7.59 1.79 -4.04
N ALA A 22 -6.53 1.11 -4.51
CA ALA A 22 -6.19 -0.23 -4.02
C ALA A 22 -5.81 -0.26 -2.53
N LEU A 23 -5.12 0.77 -2.03
CA LEU A 23 -4.83 0.89 -0.59
C LEU A 23 -6.10 1.10 0.23
N GLU A 24 -7.00 1.97 -0.22
CA GLU A 24 -8.28 2.24 0.44
C GLU A 24 -9.17 1.00 0.46
N GLU A 25 -9.27 0.27 -0.66
CA GLU A 25 -10.03 -0.99 -0.75
C GLU A 25 -9.62 -1.99 0.33
N VAL A 26 -8.32 -2.15 0.58
CA VAL A 26 -7.80 -3.04 1.63
C VAL A 26 -8.06 -2.46 3.02
N ARG A 27 -7.79 -1.17 3.21
CA ARG A 27 -7.92 -0.46 4.49
C ARG A 27 -9.35 -0.45 5.05
N PHE A 28 -10.35 -0.46 4.18
CA PHE A 28 -11.77 -0.47 4.56
C PHE A 28 -12.39 -1.88 4.58
N THR A 29 -11.59 -2.95 4.49
CA THR A 29 -12.12 -4.31 4.69
C THR A 29 -12.43 -4.58 6.17
N PRO A 30 -13.48 -5.36 6.50
CA PRO A 30 -13.84 -5.68 7.88
C PRO A 30 -12.70 -6.32 8.69
N GLU A 31 -11.80 -7.04 8.03
CA GLU A 31 -10.66 -7.69 8.65
C GLU A 31 -9.50 -6.74 8.97
N VAL A 32 -9.48 -5.55 8.37
CA VAL A 32 -8.43 -4.53 8.55
C VAL A 32 -8.95 -3.33 9.34
N GLU A 33 -10.23 -2.97 9.23
CA GLU A 33 -10.83 -1.77 9.84
C GLU A 33 -10.79 -1.74 11.38
N HIS A 34 -10.49 -2.88 12.01
CA HIS A 34 -10.33 -3.03 13.45
C HIS A 34 -8.87 -3.22 13.90
N ASP A 35 -7.94 -3.35 12.96
CA ASP A 35 -6.52 -3.53 13.26
C ASP A 35 -5.79 -2.18 13.19
N VAL A 36 -5.51 -1.61 14.36
CA VAL A 36 -4.89 -0.29 14.49
C VAL A 36 -3.51 -0.22 13.83
N GLU A 37 -2.73 -1.31 13.85
CA GLU A 37 -1.40 -1.33 13.24
C GLU A 37 -1.51 -1.31 11.71
N LEU A 38 -2.35 -2.18 11.15
CA LEU A 38 -2.57 -2.23 9.70
C LEU A 38 -3.19 -0.94 9.18
N ILE A 39 -4.22 -0.40 9.85
CA ILE A 39 -4.83 0.89 9.50
C ILE A 39 -3.77 1.97 9.40
N LYS A 40 -2.88 2.07 10.40
CA LYS A 40 -1.81 3.06 10.39
C LYS A 40 -0.86 2.88 9.22
N MET A 41 -0.49 1.64 8.87
CA MET A 41 0.38 1.37 7.72
C MET A 41 -0.27 1.79 6.40
N PHE A 42 -1.55 1.49 6.21
CA PHE A 42 -2.30 1.88 5.01
C PHE A 42 -2.55 3.40 4.94
N ASP A 43 -2.93 4.03 6.06
CA ASP A 43 -3.13 5.48 6.14
C ASP A 43 -1.81 6.23 5.82
N GLU A 44 -0.68 5.77 6.36
CA GLU A 44 0.64 6.34 6.03
C GLU A 44 1.01 6.17 4.55
N ALA A 45 0.60 5.06 3.91
CA ALA A 45 0.84 4.82 2.49
C ALA A 45 -0.03 5.72 1.60
N ILE A 46 -1.31 5.91 1.96
CA ILE A 46 -2.24 6.83 1.29
C ILE A 46 -1.73 8.26 1.40
N ASP A 47 -1.35 8.71 2.60
CA ASP A 47 -0.80 10.05 2.83
C ASP A 47 0.43 10.35 1.97
N LYS A 48 1.30 9.34 1.76
CA LYS A 48 2.49 9.48 0.92
C LYS A 48 2.14 9.52 -0.56
N ALA A 49 1.14 8.74 -0.99
CA ALA A 49 0.62 8.77 -2.35
C ALA A 49 0.01 10.16 -2.67
N GLU A 50 -0.76 10.74 -1.74
CA GLU A 50 -1.33 12.09 -1.88
C GLU A 50 -0.26 13.19 -1.95
N LYS A 51 0.88 12.99 -1.27
CA LYS A 51 2.05 13.89 -1.35
C LYS A 51 2.88 13.70 -2.62
N GLY A 52 2.48 12.79 -3.52
CA GLY A 52 3.17 12.53 -4.78
C GLY A 52 4.44 11.69 -4.64
N GLU A 53 4.59 10.92 -3.56
CA GLU A 53 5.70 9.96 -3.45
C GLU A 53 5.53 8.84 -4.48
N ALA A 54 6.64 8.34 -5.04
CA ALA A 54 6.60 7.32 -6.07
C ALA A 54 5.98 6.01 -5.54
N VAL A 55 5.02 5.46 -6.29
CA VAL A 55 4.31 4.21 -5.95
C VAL A 55 5.27 3.08 -5.57
N GLN A 56 6.36 2.90 -6.32
CA GLN A 56 7.39 1.89 -6.04
C GLN A 56 8.01 2.05 -4.65
N THR A 57 8.29 3.28 -4.23
CA THR A 57 8.88 3.59 -2.92
C THR A 57 7.88 3.34 -1.81
N ILE A 58 6.63 3.76 -1.98
CA ILE A 58 5.56 3.51 -1.01
C ILE A 58 5.33 2.00 -0.86
N TYR A 59 5.19 1.29 -1.98
CA TYR A 59 4.95 -0.14 -2.01
C TYR A 59 6.08 -0.93 -1.33
N ALA A 60 7.35 -0.59 -1.58
CA ALA A 60 8.48 -1.28 -0.94
C ALA A 60 8.48 -1.09 0.59
N ARG A 61 8.17 0.13 1.06
CA ARG A 61 8.06 0.43 2.50
C ARG A 61 6.89 -0.30 3.14
N LEU A 62 5.72 -0.24 2.52
CA LEU A 62 4.52 -0.91 2.99
C LEU A 62 4.70 -2.44 3.03
N SER A 63 5.32 -3.01 2.00
CA SER A 63 5.65 -4.44 1.93
C SER A 63 6.55 -4.87 3.09
N TYR A 64 7.56 -4.06 3.42
CA TYR A 64 8.42 -4.31 4.57
C TYR A 64 7.65 -4.25 5.89
N GLN A 65 6.84 -3.20 6.10
CA GLN A 65 6.03 -3.04 7.32
C GLN A 65 5.04 -4.20 7.51
N ILE A 66 4.33 -4.61 6.45
CA ILE A 66 3.41 -5.76 6.49
C ILE A 66 4.16 -7.06 6.76
N THR A 67 5.35 -7.25 6.18
CA THR A 67 6.18 -8.43 6.47
C THR A 67 6.54 -8.50 7.96
N GLN A 68 6.91 -7.37 8.56
CA GLN A 68 7.20 -7.31 10.00
C GLN A 68 5.94 -7.59 10.84
N TYR A 69 4.80 -7.02 10.47
CA TYR A 69 3.52 -7.29 11.11
C TYR A 69 3.20 -8.79 11.10
N ILE A 70 3.34 -9.46 9.95
CA ILE A 70 3.08 -10.90 9.81
C ILE A 70 4.00 -11.70 10.75
N GLN A 71 5.27 -11.31 10.86
CA GLN A 71 6.22 -11.98 11.76
C GLN A 71 5.85 -11.81 13.24
N THR A 72 5.38 -10.64 13.65
CA THR A 72 4.97 -10.37 15.05
C THR A 72 3.60 -10.96 15.38
N HIS A 73 2.75 -11.22 14.39
CA HIS A 73 1.40 -11.76 14.53
C HIS A 73 1.31 -13.26 14.17
N HIS A 74 2.36 -14.03 14.48
CA HIS A 74 2.41 -15.49 14.32
C HIS A 74 2.15 -15.98 12.88
N PHE A 75 2.69 -15.27 11.89
CA PHE A 75 2.54 -15.57 10.46
C PHE A 75 1.09 -15.52 9.97
N ARG A 76 0.26 -14.67 10.60
CA ARG A 76 -1.11 -14.42 10.20
C ARG A 76 -1.27 -12.98 9.73
N ALA A 77 -1.79 -12.80 8.54
CA ALA A 77 -2.32 -11.54 8.06
C ALA A 77 -3.77 -11.74 7.58
N PRO A 78 -4.62 -10.71 7.66
CA PRO A 78 -5.89 -10.70 6.96
C PRO A 78 -5.72 -11.07 5.48
N LYS A 79 -6.70 -11.81 4.95
CA LYS A 79 -6.68 -12.23 3.54
C LYS A 79 -6.53 -11.03 2.58
N PRO A 80 -7.24 -9.89 2.75
CA PRO A 80 -7.09 -8.73 1.88
C PRO A 80 -5.65 -8.17 1.85
N VAL A 81 -4.97 -8.18 3.00
CA VAL A 81 -3.58 -7.72 3.12
C VAL A 81 -2.61 -8.66 2.41
N SER A 82 -2.83 -9.97 2.55
CA SER A 82 -2.02 -10.99 1.87
C SER A 82 -2.19 -10.91 0.35
N GLU A 83 -3.42 -10.75 -0.13
CA GLU A 83 -3.74 -10.63 -1.55
C GLU A 83 -3.13 -9.36 -2.17
N PHE A 84 -3.13 -8.24 -1.43
CA PHE A 84 -2.51 -6.99 -1.84
C PHE A 84 -0.99 -7.12 -2.05
N ILE A 85 -0.28 -7.75 -1.10
CA ILE A 85 1.17 -7.94 -1.15
C ILE A 85 1.59 -9.00 -2.17
N HIS A 86 0.76 -10.01 -2.41
CA HIS A 86 1.03 -11.06 -3.39
C HIS A 86 0.53 -10.73 -4.79
N GLY A 87 -0.14 -9.59 -4.97
CA GLY A 87 -0.56 -9.07 -6.27
C GLY A 87 -1.73 -9.81 -6.91
N SER A 88 -2.62 -10.43 -6.13
CA SER A 88 -3.78 -11.15 -6.69
C SER A 88 -4.97 -10.26 -7.02
N THR A 89 -5.01 -9.02 -6.50
CA THR A 89 -5.98 -8.00 -6.92
C THR A 89 -5.44 -7.29 -8.16
N GLY A 90 -6.07 -7.57 -9.31
CA GLY A 90 -5.59 -7.13 -10.62
C GLY A 90 -5.31 -5.62 -10.68
N SER A 91 -4.16 -5.29 -11.26
CA SER A 91 -3.90 -4.11 -12.11
C SER A 91 -2.91 -3.04 -11.64
N VAL A 92 -2.47 -2.97 -10.38
CA VAL A 92 -1.50 -1.91 -9.98
C VAL A 92 -0.20 -2.45 -9.37
N THR A 93 -0.27 -3.52 -8.58
CA THR A 93 0.90 -4.06 -7.87
C THR A 93 1.62 -5.18 -8.64
N THR A 94 1.03 -5.72 -9.71
CA THR A 94 1.57 -6.88 -10.45
C THR A 94 2.97 -6.62 -11.06
N GLY A 95 3.30 -5.37 -11.39
CA GLY A 95 4.64 -4.96 -11.83
C GLY A 95 5.63 -4.67 -10.69
N LEU A 96 5.14 -4.62 -9.45
CA LEU A 96 5.91 -4.29 -8.24
C LEU A 96 6.23 -5.53 -7.39
N THR A 97 5.47 -6.61 -7.56
CA THR A 97 5.58 -7.88 -6.82
C THR A 97 6.64 -8.83 -7.38
N SER A 98 7.44 -8.41 -8.38
CA SER A 98 8.45 -9.24 -9.05
C SER A 98 9.61 -9.70 -8.15
N ILE A 99 9.65 -9.28 -6.89
CA ILE A 99 10.57 -9.78 -5.88
C ILE A 99 9.84 -10.88 -5.08
N PRO A 100 10.08 -12.17 -5.37
CA PRO A 100 9.49 -13.25 -4.59
C PRO A 100 10.03 -13.19 -3.16
N VAL A 101 9.16 -12.93 -2.19
CA VAL A 101 9.47 -13.14 -0.77
C VAL A 101 9.41 -14.65 -0.55
N SER A 102 10.56 -15.33 -0.55
CA SER A 102 10.62 -16.76 -0.24
C SER A 102 10.36 -16.97 1.25
N TRP A 103 9.19 -17.51 1.58
CA TRP A 103 8.90 -17.99 2.93
C TRP A 103 9.67 -19.29 3.16
N ASN A 104 10.79 -19.23 3.88
CA ASN A 104 11.41 -20.42 4.42
C ASN A 104 10.52 -20.91 5.58
N THR A 105 9.61 -21.83 5.29
CA THR A 105 8.86 -22.56 6.30
C THR A 105 9.86 -23.40 7.11
N VAL A 106 10.10 -23.02 8.36
CA VAL A 106 10.90 -23.83 9.28
C VAL A 106 9.99 -24.96 9.77
N HIS A 107 10.29 -26.20 9.38
CA HIS A 107 9.65 -27.43 9.84
C HIS A 107 10.13 -27.85 11.23
#